data_AF-A0A7M3Y2H3-F1
#
_entry.id   AF-A0A7M3Y2H3-F1
#
_cell.length_a   1.000
_cell.length_b   1.000
_cell.length_c   1.000
_cell.angle_alpha   90.00
_cell.angle_beta   90.00
_cell.angle_gamma   90.00
#
_symmetry.space_group_name_H-M   'P 1'
#
loop_
_entity.id
_entity.type
_entity.pdbx_description
1 polymer ?
#
loop_
_entity_poly.entity_id
_entity_poly.type
_entity_poly.pdbx_seq_one_letter_code
_entity_poly.pdbx_strand_id
1 'polypeptide(L)'
;MEQPYTFLGFEIPRLTQIVGGALVLEGLGFYVGTGMEHTTSLIPSFIGLPLVLLGFLAGSMPEHRKLLMHIAVIFGLICALGGLMGISSLIQGEVDGSTYAQLIMLVVGSAYTFACVQSFIHTRKARDAA
;
A
#
# COMPACT_ATOMS: atom_id res chain seq x y z
N MET A 1 -16.23 -17.13 18.22
CA MET A 1 -15.53 -16.95 16.93
C MET A 1 -15.11 -15.50 16.87
N GLU A 2 -13.83 -15.21 17.06
CA GLU A 2 -13.32 -13.84 17.04
C GLU A 2 -13.54 -13.23 15.66
N GLN A 3 -14.10 -12.01 15.60
CA GLN A 3 -14.40 -11.40 14.32
C GLN A 3 -13.09 -11.02 13.61
N PRO A 4 -12.92 -11.36 12.33
CA PRO A 4 -11.73 -10.95 11.59
C PRO A 4 -11.64 -9.43 11.55
N TYR A 5 -10.44 -8.88 11.78
CA TYR A 5 -10.22 -7.44 11.70
C TYR A 5 -10.54 -6.94 10.28
N THR A 6 -11.48 -6.01 10.20
CA THR A 6 -11.89 -5.37 8.95
C THR A 6 -11.53 -3.88 8.98
N PHE A 7 -11.06 -3.37 7.85
CA PHE A 7 -10.77 -1.96 7.65
C PHE A 7 -11.56 -1.49 6.43
N LEU A 8 -12.38 -0.46 6.59
CA LEU A 8 -13.34 0.00 5.56
C LEU A 8 -14.30 -1.10 5.07
N GLY A 9 -14.61 -2.10 5.93
CA GLY A 9 -15.47 -3.23 5.57
C GLY A 9 -14.77 -4.35 4.77
N PHE A 10 -13.46 -4.22 4.51
CA PHE A 10 -12.67 -5.26 3.84
C PHE A 10 -11.72 -5.96 4.81
N GLU A 11 -11.49 -7.26 4.60
CA GLU A 11 -10.38 -7.97 5.25
C GLU A 11 -9.03 -7.47 4.71
N ILE A 12 -7.97 -7.56 5.52
CA ILE A 12 -6.65 -7.05 5.15
C ILE A 12 -6.11 -7.64 3.84
N PRO A 13 -6.17 -8.96 3.53
CA PRO A 13 -5.71 -9.47 2.24
C PRO A 13 -6.42 -8.83 1.05
N ARG A 14 -7.75 -8.61 1.17
CA ARG A 14 -8.54 -7.95 0.13
C ARG A 14 -8.23 -6.46 0.04
N LEU A 15 -8.02 -5.81 1.18
CA LEU A 15 -7.54 -4.43 1.23
C LEU A 15 -6.17 -4.29 0.54
N THR A 16 -5.24 -5.20 0.80
CA THR A 16 -3.92 -5.25 0.15
C THR A 16 -4.04 -5.36 -1.37
N GLN A 17 -4.95 -6.19 -1.88
CA GLN A 17 -5.22 -6.29 -3.31
C GLN A 17 -5.77 -4.99 -3.89
N ILE A 18 -6.75 -4.37 -3.21
CA ILE A 18 -7.37 -3.13 -3.66
C ILE A 18 -6.33 -2.00 -3.67
N VAL A 19 -5.55 -1.86 -2.60
CA VAL A 19 -4.49 -0.86 -2.49
C VAL A 19 -3.42 -1.08 -3.54
N GLY A 20 -2.96 -2.32 -3.72
CA GLY A 20 -1.99 -2.65 -4.75
C GLY A 20 -2.51 -2.31 -6.16
N GLY A 21 -3.76 -2.65 -6.45
CA GLY A 21 -4.41 -2.34 -7.73
C GLY A 21 -4.55 -0.84 -7.95
N ALA A 22 -4.93 -0.09 -6.91
CA ALA A 22 -5.02 1.36 -6.96
C ALA A 22 -3.65 1.99 -7.26
N LEU A 23 -2.58 1.55 -6.61
CA LEU A 23 -1.21 2.03 -6.86
C LEU A 23 -0.73 1.70 -8.28
N VAL A 24 -1.10 0.53 -8.82
CA VAL A 24 -0.80 0.18 -10.22
C VAL A 24 -1.50 1.14 -11.17
N LEU A 25 -2.80 1.36 -10.99
CA LEU A 25 -3.59 2.27 -11.83
C LEU A 25 -3.11 3.72 -11.72
N GLU A 26 -2.77 4.15 -10.52
CA GLU A 26 -2.22 5.48 -10.24
C GLU A 26 -0.92 5.70 -11.01
N GLY A 27 0.08 4.83 -10.84
CA GLY A 27 1.38 5.03 -11.50
C GLY A 27 1.30 4.95 -13.03
N LEU A 28 0.47 4.05 -13.58
CA LEU A 28 0.22 4.00 -15.02
C LEU A 28 -0.52 5.25 -15.51
N GLY A 29 -1.51 5.71 -14.75
CA GLY A 29 -2.32 6.88 -15.07
C GLY A 29 -1.49 8.17 -15.11
N PHE A 30 -0.63 8.38 -14.10
CA PHE A 30 0.28 9.52 -14.08
C PHE A 30 1.37 9.42 -15.15
N TYR A 31 1.91 8.24 -15.43
CA TYR A 31 2.90 8.07 -16.50
C TYR A 31 2.34 8.43 -17.88
N VAL A 32 1.13 7.95 -18.21
CA VAL A 32 0.46 8.29 -19.48
C VAL A 32 0.00 9.75 -19.48
N GLY A 33 -0.55 10.25 -18.37
CA GLY A 33 -1.06 11.62 -18.24
C GLY A 33 0.03 12.70 -18.31
N THR A 34 1.26 12.37 -17.91
CA THR A 34 2.43 13.25 -18.03
C THR A 34 3.16 13.12 -19.37
N GLY A 35 2.58 12.42 -20.35
CA GLY A 35 3.21 12.25 -21.66
C GLY A 35 4.45 11.36 -21.66
N MET A 36 4.60 10.47 -20.66
CA MET A 36 5.74 9.59 -20.47
C MET A 36 7.07 10.30 -20.14
N GLU A 37 7.01 11.57 -19.73
CA GLU A 37 8.22 12.35 -19.42
C GLU A 37 8.85 11.96 -18.07
N HIS A 38 8.04 11.49 -17.11
CA HIS A 38 8.50 11.17 -15.76
C HIS A 38 8.37 9.68 -15.46
N THR A 39 9.41 8.90 -15.77
CA THR A 39 9.51 7.46 -15.44
C THR A 39 9.39 7.19 -13.95
N THR A 40 9.74 8.16 -13.10
CA THR A 40 9.56 8.09 -11.63
C THR A 40 8.09 7.95 -11.22
N SER A 41 7.14 8.33 -12.07
CA SER A 41 5.70 8.14 -11.85
C SER A 41 5.28 6.66 -11.87
N LEU A 42 6.15 5.74 -12.32
CA LEU A 42 5.89 4.29 -12.31
C LEU A 42 6.27 3.61 -10.98
N ILE A 43 6.93 4.31 -10.05
CA ILE A 43 7.30 3.77 -8.74
C ILE A 43 6.07 3.18 -8.00
N PRO A 44 4.91 3.88 -7.92
CA PRO A 44 3.70 3.32 -7.31
C PRO A 44 3.28 1.99 -7.94
N SER A 45 3.33 1.86 -9.28
CA SER A 45 2.98 0.62 -9.97
C SER A 45 3.95 -0.52 -9.68
N PHE A 46 5.24 -0.22 -9.57
CA PHE A 46 6.26 -1.20 -9.26
C PHE A 46 6.10 -1.78 -7.84
N ILE A 47 5.57 -0.99 -6.90
CA ILE A 47 5.22 -1.43 -5.55
C ILE A 47 3.81 -2.08 -5.50
N GLY A 48 2.88 -1.57 -6.29
CA GLY A 48 1.51 -2.07 -6.36
C GLY A 48 1.42 -3.50 -6.88
N LEU A 49 2.23 -3.86 -7.88
CA LEU A 49 2.28 -5.22 -8.46
C LEU A 49 2.56 -6.32 -7.41
N PRO A 50 3.66 -6.26 -6.63
CA PRO A 50 3.91 -7.22 -5.58
C PRO A 50 2.85 -7.18 -4.46
N LEU A 51 2.26 -6.01 -4.15
CA LEU A 51 1.15 -5.93 -3.19
C LEU A 51 -0.08 -6.71 -3.67
N VAL A 52 -0.50 -6.56 -4.94
CA VAL A 52 -1.62 -7.33 -5.50
C VAL A 52 -1.35 -8.83 -5.41
N LEU A 53 -0.14 -9.25 -5.79
CA LEU A 53 0.25 -10.65 -5.74
C LEU A 53 0.24 -11.20 -4.31
N LEU A 54 0.82 -10.47 -3.36
CA LEU A 54 0.84 -10.87 -1.95
C LEU A 54 -0.56 -10.92 -1.34
N GLY A 55 -1.43 -9.97 -1.67
CA GLY A 55 -2.83 -9.96 -1.23
C GLY A 55 -3.62 -11.15 -1.78
N PHE A 56 -3.42 -11.49 -3.05
CA PHE A 56 -4.02 -12.68 -3.67
C PHE A 56 -3.53 -13.98 -3.05
N LEU A 57 -2.21 -14.09 -2.84
CA LEU A 57 -1.61 -15.27 -2.23
C LEU A 57 -2.04 -15.42 -0.76
N ALA A 58 -2.16 -14.31 -0.02
CA ALA A 58 -2.62 -14.31 1.37
C ALA A 58 -4.09 -14.71 1.52
N GLY A 59 -4.92 -14.42 0.51
CA GLY A 59 -6.30 -14.90 0.44
C GLY A 59 -6.41 -16.39 0.06
N SER A 60 -5.51 -16.88 -0.80
CA SER A 60 -5.53 -18.26 -1.29
C SER A 60 -4.80 -19.25 -0.38
N MET A 61 -3.80 -18.80 0.38
CA MET A 61 -2.95 -19.60 1.26
C MET A 61 -3.06 -19.13 2.72
N PRO A 62 -4.14 -19.49 3.43
CA PRO A 62 -4.35 -19.05 4.81
C PRO A 62 -3.25 -19.52 5.77
N GLU A 63 -2.61 -20.65 5.50
CA GLU A 63 -1.49 -21.19 6.30
C GLU A 63 -0.28 -20.25 6.33
N HIS A 64 -0.01 -19.55 5.22
CA HIS A 64 1.10 -18.61 5.08
C HIS A 64 0.68 -17.14 5.23
N ARG A 65 -0.59 -16.87 5.53
CA ARG A 65 -1.14 -15.50 5.63
C ARG A 65 -0.28 -14.60 6.52
N LYS A 66 0.17 -15.07 7.69
CA LYS A 66 1.01 -14.26 8.60
C LYS A 66 2.31 -13.77 7.96
N LEU A 67 3.01 -14.64 7.23
CA LEU A 67 4.26 -14.30 6.54
C LEU A 67 3.99 -13.34 5.38
N LEU A 68 3.00 -13.66 4.55
CA LEU A 68 2.63 -12.85 3.38
C LEU A 68 2.21 -11.44 3.79
N MET A 69 1.46 -11.29 4.89
CA MET A 69 1.07 -9.96 5.39
C MET A 69 2.24 -9.18 6.01
N HIS A 70 3.23 -9.84 6.62
CA HIS A 70 4.46 -9.16 7.06
C HIS A 70 5.27 -8.64 5.88
N ILE A 71 5.41 -9.45 4.83
CA ILE A 71 6.07 -9.00 3.59
C ILE A 71 5.27 -7.84 2.98
N ALA A 72 3.94 -7.94 2.92
CA ALA A 72 3.10 -6.90 2.37
C ALA A 72 3.16 -5.57 3.16
N VAL A 73 3.28 -5.61 4.50
CA VAL A 73 3.43 -4.36 5.28
C VAL A 73 4.78 -3.70 5.06
N ILE A 74 5.85 -4.47 4.80
CA ILE A 74 7.16 -3.92 4.43
C ILE A 74 7.06 -3.17 3.10
N PHE A 75 6.39 -3.75 2.09
CA PHE A 75 6.13 -3.04 0.84
C PHE A 75 5.29 -1.78 1.04
N GLY A 76 4.27 -1.85 1.90
CA GLY A 76 3.48 -0.67 2.30
C GLY A 76 4.32 0.43 2.94
N LEU A 77 5.27 0.06 3.81
CA LEU A 77 6.17 1.00 4.45
C LEU A 77 7.15 1.62 3.46
N ILE A 78 7.72 0.81 2.56
CA ILE A 78 8.57 1.30 1.46
C ILE A 78 7.79 2.26 0.57
N CYS A 79 6.51 1.97 0.29
CA CYS A 79 5.60 2.86 -0.43
C CYS A 79 5.46 4.22 0.26
N ALA A 80 5.18 4.23 1.56
CA ALA A 80 5.10 5.46 2.35
C ALA A 80 6.42 6.24 2.35
N LEU A 81 7.55 5.55 2.52
CA LEU A 81 8.88 6.16 2.51
C LEU A 81 9.27 6.71 1.13
N GLY A 82 8.89 6.04 0.05
CA GLY A 82 9.07 6.57 -1.31
C GLY A 82 8.24 7.84 -1.54
N GLY A 83 7.03 7.91 -0.98
CA GLY A 83 6.15 9.06 -1.13
C GLY A 83 6.63 10.32 -0.39
N LEU A 84 7.50 10.18 0.61
CA LEU A 84 8.15 11.31 1.29
C LEU A 84 8.97 12.18 0.33
N MET A 85 9.43 11.62 -0.80
CA MET A 85 10.09 12.40 -1.84
C MET A 85 9.19 13.53 -2.39
N GLY A 86 7.87 13.31 -2.43
CA GLY A 86 6.91 14.31 -2.90
C GLY A 86 6.81 15.52 -1.97
N ILE A 87 7.07 15.34 -0.67
CA ILE A 87 7.15 16.47 0.27
C ILE A 87 8.39 17.31 -0.05
N SER A 88 9.52 16.67 -0.32
CA SER A 88 10.76 17.37 -0.69
C SER A 88 10.60 18.17 -1.98
N SER A 89 9.95 17.60 -3.01
CA SER A 89 9.62 18.31 -4.26
C SER A 89 8.69 19.49 -4.02
N LEU A 90 7.66 19.32 -3.16
CA LEU A 90 6.75 20.40 -2.80
C LEU A 90 7.47 21.58 -2.10
N ILE A 91 8.42 21.29 -1.21
CA ILE A 91 9.24 22.32 -0.53
C ILE A 91 10.14 23.07 -1.54
N GLN A 92 10.61 22.38 -2.57
CA GLN A 92 11.42 22.96 -3.65
C GLN A 92 10.58 23.77 -4.65
N GLY A 93 9.24 23.73 -4.53
CA GLY A 93 8.31 24.42 -5.43
C GLY A 93 8.01 23.65 -6.71
N GLU A 94 8.41 22.39 -6.80
CA GLU A 94 8.06 21.51 -7.92
C GLU A 94 6.65 20.97 -7.70
N VAL A 95 5.72 21.34 -8.58
CA VAL A 95 4.30 20.93 -8.55
C VAL A 95 3.91 20.39 -9.91
N ASP A 96 4.51 19.26 -10.27
CA ASP A 96 4.22 18.51 -11.48
C ASP A 96 3.38 17.24 -11.18
N GLY A 97 3.05 16.48 -12.22
CA GLY A 97 2.33 15.21 -12.06
C GLY A 97 3.08 14.19 -11.21
N SER A 98 4.42 14.19 -11.24
CA SER A 98 5.23 13.26 -10.45
C SER A 98 5.16 13.55 -8.95
N THR A 99 5.09 14.83 -8.58
CA THR A 99 4.91 15.29 -7.19
C THR A 99 3.55 14.86 -6.66
N TYR A 100 2.48 15.02 -7.44
CA TYR A 100 1.15 14.55 -7.06
C TYR A 100 1.10 13.04 -6.86
N ALA A 101 1.68 12.25 -7.77
CA ALA A 101 1.78 10.79 -7.63
C ALA A 101 2.54 10.39 -6.35
N GLN A 102 3.66 11.06 -6.04
CA GLN A 102 4.41 10.76 -4.83
C GLN A 102 3.63 11.10 -3.54
N LEU A 103 2.88 12.21 -3.53
CA LEU A 103 2.06 12.59 -2.38
C LEU A 103 0.87 11.64 -2.17
N ILE A 104 0.21 11.20 -3.25
CA ILE A 104 -0.86 10.20 -3.15
C ILE A 104 -0.28 8.87 -2.66
N MET A 105 0.86 8.44 -3.21
CA MET A 105 1.58 7.25 -2.74
C MET A 105 1.92 7.33 -1.24
N LEU A 106 2.34 8.50 -0.74
CA LEU A 106 2.58 8.73 0.68
C LEU A 106 1.33 8.49 1.52
N VAL A 107 0.20 9.09 1.13
CA VAL A 107 -1.07 8.98 1.87
C VAL A 107 -1.58 7.54 1.86
N VAL A 108 -1.63 6.92 0.68
CA VAL A 108 -2.14 5.54 0.48
C VAL A 108 -1.23 4.54 1.19
N GLY A 109 0.09 4.64 1.02
CA GLY A 109 1.07 3.77 1.67
C GLY A 109 1.03 3.88 3.19
N SER A 110 0.89 5.10 3.73
CA SER A 110 0.79 5.34 5.16
C SER A 110 -0.51 4.78 5.75
N ALA A 111 -1.65 5.04 5.11
CA ALA A 111 -2.95 4.52 5.54
C ALA A 111 -2.99 2.98 5.50
N TYR A 112 -2.44 2.38 4.45
CA TYR A 112 -2.34 0.93 4.33
C TYR A 112 -1.42 0.31 5.39
N THR A 113 -0.24 0.89 5.61
CA THR A 113 0.69 0.43 6.65
C THR A 113 0.03 0.51 8.03
N PHE A 114 -0.67 1.61 8.31
CA PHE A 114 -1.44 1.76 9.55
C PHE A 114 -2.52 0.68 9.72
N ALA A 115 -3.30 0.40 8.67
CA ALA A 115 -4.33 -0.64 8.71
C ALA A 115 -3.74 -2.04 8.99
N CYS A 116 -2.59 -2.36 8.38
CA CYS A 116 -1.87 -3.60 8.65
C CYS A 116 -1.37 -3.69 10.10
N VAL A 117 -0.80 -2.60 10.65
CA VAL A 117 -0.36 -2.55 12.05
C VAL A 117 -1.53 -2.73 13.01
N GLN A 118 -2.68 -2.09 12.75
CA GLN A 118 -3.88 -2.27 13.57
C GLN A 118 -4.38 -3.72 13.54
N SER A 119 -4.31 -4.39 12.38
CA SER A 119 -4.64 -5.82 12.28
C SER A 119 -3.73 -6.70 13.16
N PHE A 120 -2.43 -6.40 13.22
CA PHE A 120 -1.50 -7.11 14.10
C PHE A 120 -1.83 -6.89 15.58
N ILE A 121 -2.11 -5.64 15.97
CA ILE A 121 -2.47 -5.29 17.35
C ILE A 121 -3.78 -6.00 17.74
N HIS A 122 -4.78 -6.01 16.86
CA HIS A 122 -6.05 -6.69 17.10
C HIS A 122 -5.84 -8.19 17.34
N THR A 123 -5.08 -8.85 16.45
CA THR A 123 -4.78 -10.29 16.58
C THR A 123 -4.00 -10.60 17.86
N ARG A 124 -3.10 -9.70 18.29
CA ARG A 124 -2.36 -9.87 19.56
C ARG A 124 -3.28 -9.76 20.77
N LYS A 125 -4.13 -8.73 20.82
CA LYS A 125 -5.09 -8.54 21.92
C LYS A 125 -6.08 -9.69 22.04
N ALA A 126 -6.53 -10.22 20.91
CA ALA A 126 -7.41 -11.38 20.83
C ALA A 126 -6.75 -12.63 21.45
N ARG A 127 -5.47 -12.88 21.12
CA ARG A 127 -4.68 -13.96 21.73
C ARG A 127 -4.46 -13.78 23.23
N ASP A 128 -4.26 -12.55 23.71
CA ASP A 128 -4.04 -12.29 25.14
C ASP A 128 -5.34 -12.42 25.98
N ALA A 129 -6.51 -12.38 25.32
CA ALA A 129 -7.83 -12.50 25.96
C ALA A 129 -8.40 -13.93 25.97
N ALA A 130 -7.73 -14.88 25.30
CA ALA A 130 -8.10 -16.29 25.20
C ALA A 130 -7.28 -17.16 26.16
#